data_AF-A0A182JNF3-F1
#
_entry.id   AF-A0A182JNF3-F1
#
_cell.length_a   1.000
_cell.length_b   1.000
_cell.length_c   1.000
_cell.angle_alpha   90.00
_cell.angle_beta   90.00
_cell.angle_gamma   90.00
#
_symmetry.space_group_name_H-M   'P 1'
#
loop_
_entity.id
_entity.type
_entity.pdbx_description
1 polymer ?
#
loop_
_entity_poly.entity_id
_entity_poly.type
_entity_poly.pdbx_seq_one_letter_code
_entity_poly.pdbx_strand_id
1 'polypeptide(L)' 'MDQTAAVESRAKQIEKEYLSSLADLNVNSKPLINMLTILAEENLEYAQIIVHAVEKHLAKVKQFMSILTHSTTYS' A
#
# COMPACT_ATOMS: atom_id res chain seq x y z
N MET A 1 -9.44 -5.83 29.95
CA MET A 1 -9.11 -6.51 28.67
C MET A 1 -9.71 -5.76 27.47
N ASP A 2 -9.72 -4.42 27.48
CA ASP A 2 -10.54 -3.61 26.55
C ASP A 2 -9.74 -2.50 25.85
N GLN A 3 -8.47 -2.72 25.56
CA GLN A 3 -7.66 -1.71 24.84
C GLN A 3 -6.99 -2.25 23.58
N THR A 4 -6.90 -3.58 23.42
CA THR A 4 -6.22 -4.20 22.27
C THR A 4 -7.09 -4.25 21.00
N ALA A 5 -8.40 -4.51 21.14
CA ALA A 5 -9.30 -4.65 19.99
C ALA A 5 -9.54 -3.34 19.21
N ALA A 6 -9.52 -2.19 19.91
CA ALA A 6 -9.67 -0.88 19.28
C ALA A 6 -8.43 -0.51 18.44
N VAL A 7 -7.24 -0.87 18.92
CA VAL A 7 -5.97 -0.66 18.20
C VAL A 7 -5.90 -1.52 16.94
N GLU A 8 -6.33 -2.79 17.02
CA GLU A 8 -6.42 -3.69 15.85
C GLU A 8 -7.40 -3.19 14.79
N SER A 9 -8.50 -2.55 15.21
CA SER A 9 -9.49 -1.98 14.29
C SER A 9 -8.92 -0.80 13.51
N ARG A 10 -8.19 0.12 14.19
CA ARG A 10 -7.47 1.22 13.53
C ARG A 10 -6.37 0.70 12.60
N ALA A 11 -5.58 -0.28 13.05
CA ALA A 11 -4.54 -0.91 12.25
C ALA A 11 -5.07 -1.43 10.90
N LYS A 12 -6.19 -2.16 10.93
CA LYS A 12 -6.86 -2.67 9.73
C LYS A 12 -7.40 -1.58 8.82
N GLN A 13 -7.93 -0.50 9.38
CA GLN A 13 -8.39 0.64 8.58
C GLN A 13 -7.23 1.32 7.86
N ILE A 14 -6.14 1.62 8.59
CA ILE A 14 -4.92 2.20 8.03
C ILE A 14 -4.36 1.29 6.94
N GLU A 15 -4.22 -0.02 7.20
CA GLU A 15 -3.74 -1.01 6.21
C GLU A 15 -4.57 -0.96 4.93
N LYS A 16 -5.90 -0.95 5.05
CA LYS A 16 -6.81 -0.98 3.91
C LYS A 16 -6.79 0.32 3.12
N GLU A 17 -6.77 1.47 3.79
CA GLU A 17 -6.59 2.77 3.13
C GLU A 17 -5.24 2.83 2.40
N TYR A 18 -4.16 2.40 3.06
CA TYR A 18 -2.83 2.36 2.46
C TYR A 18 -2.79 1.46 1.22
N LEU A 19 -3.35 0.25 1.32
CA LEU A 19 -3.41 -0.69 0.19
C LEU A 19 -4.25 -0.15 -0.97
N SER A 20 -5.38 0.51 -0.70
CA SER A 20 -6.20 1.15 -1.72
C SER A 20 -5.46 2.29 -2.40
N SER A 21 -4.82 3.18 -1.63
CA SER A 21 -4.03 4.30 -2.17
C SER A 21 -2.79 3.82 -2.93
N LEU A 22 -2.13 2.76 -2.47
CA LEU A 22 -1.03 2.11 -3.19
C LEU A 22 -1.52 1.46 -4.49
N ALA A 23 -2.67 0.76 -4.47
CA ALA A 23 -3.27 0.18 -5.67
C ALA A 23 -3.49 1.22 -6.77
N ASP A 24 -3.92 2.41 -6.37
CA ASP A 24 -4.11 3.57 -7.25
C ASP A 24 -2.78 4.23 -7.67
N LEU A 25 -1.71 4.10 -6.86
CA LEU A 25 -0.37 4.64 -7.14
C LEU A 25 0.35 4.00 -8.35
N ASN A 26 -0.17 2.91 -8.92
CA ASN A 26 0.36 2.30 -10.14
C ASN A 26 0.41 3.29 -11.33
N VAL A 27 -0.41 4.34 -11.30
CA VAL A 27 -0.29 5.52 -12.17
C VAL A 27 0.27 6.68 -11.34
N ASN A 28 1.55 7.01 -11.55
CA ASN A 28 2.33 8.03 -10.85
C ASN A 28 1.49 9.26 -10.43
N SER A 29 1.02 9.26 -9.19
CA SER A 29 0.16 10.30 -8.66
C SER A 29 0.85 10.95 -7.48
N LYS A 30 1.48 12.11 -7.74
CA LYS A 30 2.01 13.02 -6.72
C LYS A 30 1.09 13.23 -5.51
N PRO A 31 -0.25 13.42 -5.64
CA PRO A 31 -1.13 13.57 -4.48
C PRO A 31 -1.22 12.30 -3.61
N LEU A 32 -1.17 11.11 -4.21
CA LEU A 32 -1.21 9.85 -3.47
C LEU A 32 0.09 9.63 -2.69
N ILE A 33 1.25 9.95 -3.26
CA ILE A 33 2.53 9.89 -2.54
C ILE A 33 2.53 10.80 -1.31
N ASN A 34 2.03 12.03 -1.49
CA ASN A 34 1.97 12.99 -0.39
C ASN A 34 0.99 12.53 0.71
N MET A 35 -0.17 12.00 0.34
CA MET A 35 -1.13 11.42 1.29
C MET A 35 -0.54 10.22 2.05
N LEU A 36 0.12 9.29 1.36
CA LEU A 36 0.79 8.15 1.98
C LEU A 36 1.86 8.65 2.96
N THR A 37 2.69 9.60 2.55
CA THR A 37 3.75 10.18 3.40
C THR A 37 3.18 10.76 4.69
N ILE A 38 2.13 11.58 4.61
CA ILE A 38 1.45 12.15 5.78
C ILE A 38 0.88 11.04 6.67
N LEU A 39 0.18 10.04 6.09
CA LEU A 39 -0.35 8.92 6.85
C LEU A 39 0.74 8.10 7.54
N ALA A 40 1.93 7.94 6.93
CA ALA A 40 3.07 7.28 7.55
C ALA A 40 3.64 8.08 8.72
N GLU A 41 3.76 9.41 8.57
CA GLU A 41 4.22 10.28 9.63
C GLU A 41 3.25 10.31 10.82
N GLU A 42 1.94 10.31 10.57
CA GLU A 42 0.93 10.31 11.64
C GLU A 42 0.69 8.93 12.26
N ASN A 43 1.06 7.84 11.57
CA ASN A 43 0.82 6.46 12.01
C ASN A 43 2.14 5.66 12.12
N LEU A 44 3.17 6.26 12.74
CA LEU A 44 4.46 5.62 13.00
C LEU A 44 4.33 4.31 13.80
N GLU A 45 3.36 4.23 14.72
CA GLU A 45 3.05 3.00 15.47
C GLU A 45 2.61 1.84 14.56
N TYR A 46 2.08 2.15 13.37
CA TYR A 46 1.62 1.19 12.37
C TYR A 46 2.58 1.10 11.18
N ALA A 47 3.79 1.66 11.30
CA ALA A 47 4.79 1.66 10.22
C ALA A 47 5.08 0.26 9.68
N GLN A 48 5.11 -0.76 10.55
CA GLN A 48 5.32 -2.15 10.09
C GLN A 48 4.22 -2.63 9.15
N ILE A 49 2.96 -2.28 9.42
CA ILE A 49 1.80 -2.65 8.61
C ILE A 49 1.84 -1.93 7.26
N ILE A 50 2.21 -0.65 7.29
CA ILE A 50 2.41 0.19 6.10
C ILE A 50 3.49 -0.40 5.19
N VAL A 51 4.66 -0.75 5.74
CA VAL A 51 5.75 -1.36 4.97
C VAL A 51 5.29 -2.68 4.34
N HIS A 52 4.58 -3.51 5.11
CA HIS A 52 4.05 -4.78 4.60
C HIS A 52 3.06 -4.59 3.44
N ALA A 53 2.18 -3.59 3.55
CA ALA A 53 1.25 -3.22 2.48
C ALA A 53 2.00 -2.74 1.21
N VAL A 54 3.03 -1.91 1.38
CA VAL A 54 3.89 -1.43 0.28
C VAL A 54 4.61 -2.58 -0.41
N GLU A 55 5.28 -3.47 0.34
CA GLU A 55 6.01 -4.61 -0.23
C GLU A 55 5.08 -5.54 -1.02
N LYS A 56 3.90 -5.85 -0.45
CA LYS A 56 2.89 -6.68 -1.11
C LYS A 56 2.37 -6.03 -2.39
N HIS A 57 2.16 -4.72 -2.38
CA HIS A 57 1.76 -3.97 -3.56
C HIS A 57 2.87 -3.96 -4.63
N LEU A 58 4.11 -3.66 -4.26
CA LEU A 58 5.28 -3.68 -5.15
C LEU A 58 5.51 -5.05 -5.80
N ALA A 59 5.34 -6.14 -5.05
CA ALA A 59 5.41 -7.50 -5.57
C ALA A 59 4.34 -7.75 -6.65
N LYS A 60 3.12 -7.26 -6.41
CA LYS A 60 1.99 -7.39 -7.35
C LYS A 60 2.19 -6.54 -8.61
N VAL A 61 2.70 -5.32 -8.48
CA VAL A 61 3.04 -4.44 -9.61
C VAL A 61 4.16 -5.06 -10.45
N LYS A 62 5.22 -5.59 -9.83
CA LYS A 62 6.28 -6.32 -10.55
C LYS A 62 5.72 -7.50 -11.34
N GLN A 63 4.83 -8.28 -10.74
CA GLN A 63 4.20 -9.40 -11.42
C GLN A 63 3.34 -8.91 -12.60
N PHE A 64 2.53 -7.87 -12.42
CA PHE A 64 1.67 -7.31 -13.46
C PHE A 64 2.48 -6.73 -14.63
N MET A 65 3.52 -5.96 -14.32
CA MET A 65 4.44 -5.38 -15.29
C MET A 65 5.20 -6.47 -16.06
N SER A 66 5.60 -7.55 -15.37
CA SER A 66 6.19 -8.72 -16.02
C SER A 66 5.21 -9.42 -16.98
N ILE A 67 3.94 -9.59 -16.61
CA ILE A 67 2.95 -10.22 -17.51
C ILE A 67 2.73 -9.38 -18.77
N LEU A 68 2.69 -8.05 -18.62
CA LEU A 68 2.55 -7.10 -19.73
C LEU A 68 3.77 -7.08 -20.67
N THR A 69 5.00 -7.18 -20.15
CA THR A 69 6.21 -7.16 -20.99
C THR A 69 6.38 -8.44 -21.81
N HIS A 70 6.04 -9.61 -21.25
CA HIS A 70 6.14 -10.88 -21.98
C HIS A 70 5.04 -11.02 -23.05
N SER A 71 3.87 -10.39 -22.85
CA SER A 71 2.77 -10.44 -23.83
C SER A 71 2.97 -9.49 -25.04
N THR A 72 3.83 -8.48 -24.90
CA THR A 72 4.02 -7.43 -25.95
C THR A 72 5.26 -7.67 -26.83
N THR A 73 6.08 -8.68 -26.55
CA THR A 73 7.27 -9.00 -27.39
C THR A 73 6.92 -9.96 -28.55
N TYR A 74 5.64 -10.12 -28.89
CA TYR A 74 5.21 -10.98 -29.99
C TYR A 74 4.18 -10.25 -30.88
N SER A 75 4.66 -9.42 -31.80
CA SER A 75 4.01 -9.05 -33.07
C SER A 75 5.04 -8.40 -33.98
#